data_AF-A0A926DV55-F1
#
_entry.id   AF-A0A926DV55-F1
#
_cell.length_a   1.000
_cell.length_b   1.000
_cell.length_c   1.000
_cell.angle_alpha   90.00
_cell.angle_beta   90.00
_cell.angle_gamma   90.00
#
_symmetry.space_group_name_H-M   'P 1'
#
loop_
_entity.id
_entity.type
_entity.pdbx_description
1 polymer ?
#
loop_
_entity_poly.entity_id
_entity_poly.type
_entity_poly.pdbx_seq_one_letter_code
_entity_poly.pdbx_strand_id
1 'polypeptide(L)'
;MEQEIAFETSAFGGFNKKSVLKYIDELGEQNKSVVEGLERQLAEAQAKNQELAGAVETLNAKVKQVEQESAQKAAGLEQTVAELREDLAQQRNTLREREAELAREREEHRQLAMRAENLERKGRKYDEAMLQIGSALMEARESADDIIKEAQQKAGQISADTVESIRQLGSEVSTFKSDVATLRVTLQFSMSELERRLDAIDSSIDTLDAAVRGVEFRGEPVVQPDISSEEETAPAQEEQPQQEDEAEEMPKKEREQGAKPANFFW
;
A
#
# COMPACT_ATOMS: atom_id res chain seq x y z
N MET A 1 36.67 -47.41 116.09
CA MET A 1 36.33 -48.40 117.14
C MET A 1 37.59 -48.56 117.97
N GLU A 2 37.63 -47.94 119.15
CA GLU A 2 38.71 -48.14 120.11
C GLU A 2 38.46 -49.47 120.83
N GLN A 3 39.35 -50.45 120.66
CA GLN A 3 39.34 -51.67 121.44
C GLN A 3 40.18 -51.42 122.70
N GLU A 4 39.53 -51.19 123.84
CA GLU A 4 40.18 -51.25 125.15
C GLU A 4 40.55 -52.70 125.47
N ILE A 5 41.84 -52.97 125.68
CA ILE A 5 42.35 -54.33 125.93
C ILE A 5 42.94 -54.37 127.34
N ALA A 6 42.29 -55.15 128.20
CA ALA A 6 42.75 -55.41 129.56
C ALA A 6 43.75 -56.58 129.55
N PHE A 7 45.01 -56.31 129.86
CA PHE A 7 46.05 -57.32 129.98
C PHE A 7 45.99 -58.00 131.36
N GLU A 8 46.02 -59.34 131.39
CA GLU A 8 46.09 -60.10 132.65
C GLU A 8 47.38 -59.78 133.42
N THR A 9 47.29 -59.49 134.72
CA THR A 9 48.44 -59.23 135.60
C THR A 9 48.92 -60.53 136.26
N SER A 10 50.23 -60.78 136.16
CA SER A 10 50.96 -61.86 136.83
C SER A 10 50.98 -61.66 138.35
N ALA A 11 51.04 -62.76 139.12
CA ALA A 11 51.01 -62.79 140.58
C ALA A 11 52.11 -61.98 141.30
N PHE A 12 53.07 -61.44 140.56
CA PHE A 12 54.13 -60.55 141.06
C PHE A 12 54.20 -59.27 140.21
N GLY A 13 53.21 -58.39 140.37
CA GLY A 13 53.30 -56.96 140.02
C GLY A 13 53.64 -56.59 138.57
N GLY A 14 53.17 -57.32 137.56
CA GLY A 14 53.40 -56.97 136.15
C GLY A 14 52.43 -57.68 135.20
N PHE A 15 52.44 -57.36 133.91
CA PHE A 15 51.57 -57.99 132.91
C PHE A 15 52.06 -59.39 132.50
N ASN A 16 51.13 -60.30 132.19
CA ASN A 16 51.42 -61.65 131.73
C ASN A 16 52.11 -61.59 130.35
N LYS A 17 53.41 -61.88 130.34
CA LYS A 17 54.28 -61.83 129.16
C LYS A 17 53.72 -62.62 127.95
N LYS A 18 53.06 -63.75 128.17
CA LYS A 18 52.46 -64.55 127.08
C LYS A 18 51.25 -63.85 126.46
N SER A 19 50.39 -63.26 127.28
CA SER A 19 49.21 -62.52 126.84
C SER A 19 49.58 -61.23 126.10
N VAL A 20 50.62 -60.53 126.56
CA VAL A 20 51.16 -59.33 125.89
C VAL A 20 51.81 -59.70 124.56
N LEU A 21 52.62 -60.76 124.49
CA LEU A 21 53.24 -61.21 123.23
C LEU A 21 52.19 -61.67 122.20
N LYS A 22 51.18 -62.44 122.62
CA LYS A 22 50.08 -62.86 121.74
C LYS A 22 49.31 -61.67 121.16
N TYR A 23 49.08 -60.63 121.97
CA TYR A 23 48.46 -59.39 121.48
C TYR A 23 49.36 -58.62 120.50
N ILE A 24 50.67 -58.53 120.77
CA ILE A 24 51.63 -57.93 119.84
C ILE A 24 51.66 -58.69 118.50
N ASP A 25 51.61 -60.02 118.55
CA ASP A 25 51.57 -60.88 117.36
C ASP A 25 50.24 -60.70 116.60
N GLU A 26 49.09 -60.70 117.28
CA GLU A 26 47.76 -60.47 116.70
C GLU A 26 47.62 -59.05 116.12
N LEU A 27 48.12 -58.02 116.82
CA LEU A 27 48.17 -56.64 116.34
C LEU A 27 49.14 -56.48 115.17
N GLY A 28 50.25 -57.24 115.18
CA GLY A 28 51.19 -57.33 114.08
C GLY A 28 50.55 -57.91 112.83
N GLU A 29 49.80 -59.02 112.95
CA GLU A 29 49.01 -59.60 111.86
C GLU A 29 47.88 -58.69 111.39
N GLN A 30 47.14 -58.06 112.29
CA GLN A 30 46.09 -57.10 111.93
C GLN A 30 46.66 -55.88 111.19
N ASN A 31 47.73 -55.28 111.69
CA ASN A 31 48.38 -54.17 111.00
C ASN A 31 48.89 -54.60 109.63
N LYS A 32 49.44 -55.81 109.50
CA LYS A 32 49.89 -56.34 108.21
C LYS A 32 48.73 -56.50 107.23
N SER A 33 47.61 -57.05 107.70
CA SER A 33 46.37 -57.19 106.90
C SER A 33 45.78 -55.82 106.48
N VAL A 34 45.80 -54.83 107.38
CA VAL A 34 45.33 -53.47 107.08
C VAL A 34 46.25 -52.79 106.08
N VAL A 35 47.57 -52.91 106.24
CA VAL A 35 48.56 -52.37 105.29
C VAL A 35 48.39 -53.01 103.91
N GLU A 36 48.27 -54.33 103.82
CA GLU A 36 48.02 -55.03 102.55
C GLU A 36 46.68 -54.61 101.91
N GLY A 37 45.65 -54.37 102.72
CA GLY A 37 44.35 -53.87 102.27
C GLY A 37 44.42 -52.44 101.71
N LEU A 38 45.11 -51.55 102.41
CA LEU A 38 45.35 -50.16 101.98
C LEU A 38 46.23 -50.10 100.73
N GLU A 39 47.28 -50.93 100.65
CA GLU A 39 48.13 -51.04 99.47
C GLU A 39 47.34 -51.53 98.25
N ARG A 40 46.44 -52.50 98.42
CA ARG A 40 45.52 -52.92 97.35
C ARG A 40 44.60 -51.79 96.89
N GLN A 41 43.99 -51.06 97.83
CA GLN A 41 43.12 -49.93 97.50
C GLN A 41 43.88 -48.82 96.79
N LEU A 42 45.12 -48.54 97.22
CA LEU A 42 45.98 -47.53 96.61
C LEU A 42 46.39 -47.93 95.20
N ALA A 43 46.74 -49.21 94.97
CA ALA A 43 47.03 -49.74 93.65
C ALA A 43 45.80 -49.69 92.73
N GLU A 44 44.61 -50.05 93.23
CA GLU A 44 43.37 -50.00 92.45
C GLU A 44 42.95 -48.56 92.11
N ALA A 45 43.10 -47.63 93.06
CA ALA A 45 42.85 -46.20 92.84
C ALA A 45 43.83 -45.60 91.83
N GLN A 46 45.11 -45.99 91.90
CA GLN A 46 46.12 -45.58 90.91
C GLN A 46 45.79 -46.12 89.51
N ALA A 47 45.37 -47.38 89.39
CA ALA A 47 44.95 -47.97 88.13
C ALA A 47 43.74 -47.23 87.53
N LYS A 48 42.71 -46.94 88.34
CA LYS A 48 41.54 -46.16 87.91
C LYS A 48 41.91 -44.74 87.49
N ASN A 49 42.81 -44.07 88.22
CA ASN A 49 43.29 -42.74 87.84
C ASN A 49 44.05 -42.75 86.51
N GLN A 50 44.85 -43.78 86.23
CA GLN A 50 45.53 -43.93 84.94
C GLN A 50 44.53 -44.19 83.81
N GLU A 51 43.54 -45.05 84.03
CA GLU A 51 42.48 -45.31 83.05
C GLU A 51 41.65 -44.05 82.74
N LEU A 52 41.25 -43.31 83.77
CA LEU A 52 40.53 -42.04 83.62
C LEU A 52 41.37 -40.99 82.91
N ALA A 53 42.67 -40.89 83.22
CA ALA A 53 43.58 -39.99 82.53
C ALA A 53 43.65 -40.32 81.02
N GLY A 54 43.80 -41.60 80.68
CA GLY A 54 43.79 -42.05 79.28
C GLY A 54 42.45 -41.80 78.57
N ALA A 55 41.33 -41.98 79.27
CA ALA A 55 40.00 -41.69 78.73
C ALA A 55 39.80 -40.19 78.48
N VAL A 56 40.27 -39.32 79.39
CA VAL A 56 40.23 -37.86 79.24
C VAL A 56 41.09 -37.41 78.06
N GLU A 57 42.30 -37.95 77.89
CA GLU A 57 43.14 -37.65 76.72
C GLU A 57 42.46 -38.06 75.41
N THR A 58 41.86 -39.26 75.38
CA THR A 58 41.15 -39.76 74.20
C THR A 58 39.93 -38.91 73.86
N LEU A 59 39.14 -38.50 74.87
CA LEU A 59 37.99 -37.62 74.67
C LEU A 59 38.42 -36.23 74.21
N ASN A 60 39.47 -35.66 74.79
CA ASN A 60 40.02 -34.37 74.35
C ASN A 60 40.51 -34.42 72.90
N ALA A 61 41.14 -35.52 72.49
CA ALA A 61 41.54 -35.72 71.09
C ALA A 61 40.31 -35.78 70.16
N LYS A 62 39.26 -36.49 70.55
CA LYS A 62 37.99 -36.56 69.78
C LYS A 62 37.29 -35.20 69.69
N VAL A 63 37.23 -34.44 70.79
CA VAL A 63 36.62 -33.11 70.80
C VAL A 63 37.37 -32.19 69.83
N LYS A 64 38.70 -32.14 69.91
CA LYS A 64 39.51 -31.34 68.98
C LYS A 64 39.31 -31.76 67.52
N GLN A 65 39.22 -33.07 67.25
CA GLN A 65 38.95 -33.57 65.91
C GLN A 65 37.59 -33.10 65.40
N VAL A 66 36.52 -33.25 66.20
CA VAL A 66 35.17 -32.84 65.82
C VAL A 66 35.08 -31.33 65.63
N GLU A 67 35.71 -30.53 66.50
CA GLU A 67 35.79 -29.08 66.35
C GLU A 67 36.48 -28.68 65.04
N GLN A 68 37.60 -29.34 64.71
CA GLN A 68 38.33 -29.07 63.48
C GLN A 68 37.52 -29.47 62.23
N GLU A 69 36.88 -30.64 62.24
CA GLU A 69 36.00 -31.08 61.15
C GLU A 69 34.79 -30.15 60.98
N SER A 70 34.20 -29.70 62.09
CA SER A 70 33.08 -28.75 62.07
C SER A 70 33.51 -27.40 61.52
N ALA A 71 34.67 -26.88 61.93
CA ALA A 71 35.21 -25.63 61.43
C ALA A 71 35.52 -25.71 59.92
N GLN A 72 36.10 -26.81 59.47
CA GLN A 72 36.37 -27.05 58.05
C GLN A 72 35.08 -27.13 57.21
N LYS A 73 34.06 -27.84 57.70
CA LYS A 73 32.76 -27.93 57.04
C LYS A 73 32.06 -26.57 57.00
N ALA A 74 32.10 -25.81 58.09
CA ALA A 74 31.52 -24.47 58.14
C ALA A 74 32.20 -23.53 57.13
N ALA A 75 33.53 -23.52 57.08
CA ALA A 75 34.28 -22.72 56.10
C ALA A 75 33.98 -23.14 54.65
N GLY A 76 33.89 -24.45 54.37
CA GLY A 76 33.52 -24.95 53.05
C GLY A 76 32.10 -24.53 52.64
N LEU A 77 31.13 -24.62 53.57
CA LEU A 77 29.77 -24.17 53.32
C LEU A 77 29.70 -22.66 53.08
N GLU A 78 30.41 -21.85 53.87
CA GLU A 78 30.48 -20.40 53.68
C GLU A 78 31.04 -20.03 52.30
N GLN A 79 32.09 -20.72 51.85
CA GLN A 79 32.64 -20.54 50.51
C GLN A 79 31.60 -20.88 49.43
N THR A 80 30.95 -22.04 49.50
CA THR A 80 29.93 -22.42 48.51
C THR A 80 28.74 -21.46 48.49
N VAL A 81 28.33 -20.93 49.64
CA VAL A 81 27.27 -19.93 49.72
C VAL A 81 27.70 -18.61 49.09
N ALA A 82 28.96 -18.22 49.25
CA ALA A 82 29.51 -17.02 48.60
C ALA A 82 29.54 -17.19 47.07
N GLU A 83 30.06 -18.31 46.57
CA GLU A 83 30.10 -18.65 45.14
C GLU A 83 28.70 -18.68 44.53
N LEU A 84 27.75 -19.38 45.17
CA LEU A 84 26.37 -19.44 44.70
C LEU A 84 25.70 -18.07 44.69
N ARG A 85 26.01 -17.18 45.64
CA ARG A 85 25.47 -15.81 45.66
C ARG A 85 26.01 -14.98 44.49
N GLU A 86 27.29 -15.15 44.16
CA GLU A 86 27.91 -14.49 43.02
C GLU A 86 27.30 -14.99 41.71
N ASP A 87 27.21 -16.31 41.52
CA ASP A 87 26.59 -16.92 40.34
C ASP A 87 25.15 -16.45 40.14
N LEU A 88 24.36 -16.40 41.22
CA LEU A 88 22.97 -15.95 41.17
C LEU A 88 22.89 -14.45 40.83
N ALA A 89 23.83 -13.63 41.31
CA ALA A 89 23.91 -12.23 40.92
C ALA A 89 24.28 -12.06 39.44
N GLN A 90 25.24 -12.83 38.94
CA GLN A 90 25.62 -12.84 37.53
C GLN A 90 24.45 -13.27 36.64
N GLN A 91 23.79 -14.38 36.95
CA GLN A 91 22.62 -14.88 36.21
C GLN A 91 21.48 -13.87 36.18
N ARG A 92 21.22 -13.17 37.30
CA ARG A 92 20.21 -12.10 37.34
C ARG A 92 20.56 -10.94 36.43
N ASN A 93 21.83 -10.56 36.35
CA ASN A 93 22.27 -9.48 35.46
C ASN A 93 22.15 -9.90 33.99
N THR A 94 22.62 -11.10 33.64
CA THR A 94 22.46 -11.64 32.28
C THR A 94 20.98 -11.74 31.89
N LEU A 95 20.12 -12.19 32.80
CA LEU A 95 18.68 -12.30 32.52
C LEU A 95 18.06 -10.92 32.25
N ARG A 96 18.42 -9.89 33.04
CA ARG A 96 17.99 -8.51 32.79
C ARG A 96 18.48 -7.95 31.45
N GLU A 97 19.74 -8.23 31.09
CA GLU A 97 20.29 -7.81 29.80
C GLU A 97 19.53 -8.46 28.64
N ARG A 98 19.26 -9.77 28.73
CA ARG A 98 18.49 -10.50 27.73
C ARG A 98 17.04 -10.02 27.64
N GLU A 99 16.40 -9.71 28.76
CA GLU A 99 15.06 -9.12 28.78
C GLU A 99 15.04 -7.74 28.08
N ALA A 100 16.06 -6.92 28.31
CA ALA A 100 16.19 -5.62 27.66
C ALA A 100 16.46 -5.75 26.14
N GLU A 101 17.32 -6.68 25.72
CA GLU A 101 17.55 -7.01 24.31
C GLU A 101 16.26 -7.48 23.63
N LEU A 102 15.56 -8.42 24.26
CA LEU A 102 14.32 -8.98 23.74
C LEU A 102 13.21 -7.94 23.64
N ALA A 103 13.15 -6.97 24.56
CA ALA A 103 12.26 -5.84 24.46
C ALA A 103 12.58 -4.93 23.26
N ARG A 104 13.87 -4.69 22.97
CA ARG A 104 14.30 -3.91 21.79
C ARG A 104 13.95 -4.64 20.49
N GLU A 105 14.28 -5.93 20.39
CA GLU A 105 13.96 -6.72 19.20
C GLU A 105 12.45 -6.77 18.92
N ARG A 106 11.62 -6.88 19.97
CA ARG A 106 10.16 -6.84 19.81
C ARG A 106 9.67 -5.51 19.25
N GLU A 107 10.24 -4.40 19.69
CA GLU A 107 9.88 -3.07 19.17
C GLU A 107 10.35 -2.91 17.72
N GLU A 108 11.57 -3.36 17.39
CA GLU A 108 12.06 -3.37 16.00
C GLU A 108 11.19 -4.23 15.09
N HIS A 109 10.81 -5.43 15.54
CA HIS A 109 9.89 -6.31 14.81
C HIS A 109 8.53 -5.65 14.58
N ARG A 110 7.99 -4.98 15.60
CA ARG A 110 6.73 -4.22 15.48
C ARG A 110 6.86 -3.10 14.44
N GLN A 111 7.95 -2.34 14.45
CA GLN A 111 8.20 -1.29 13.47
C GLN A 111 8.35 -1.84 12.05
N LEU A 112 9.08 -2.94 11.89
CA LEU A 112 9.24 -3.63 10.60
C LEU A 112 7.90 -4.16 10.09
N ALA A 113 7.08 -4.77 10.94
CA ALA A 113 5.74 -5.23 10.58
C ALA A 113 4.86 -4.07 10.10
N MET A 114 4.86 -2.93 10.81
CA MET A 114 4.13 -1.73 10.37
C MET A 114 4.64 -1.18 9.03
N ARG A 115 5.97 -1.22 8.78
CA ARG A 115 6.54 -0.81 7.49
C ARG A 115 6.13 -1.76 6.37
N ALA A 116 6.15 -3.07 6.61
CA ALA A 116 5.73 -4.08 5.66
C ALA A 116 4.25 -3.90 5.28
N GLU A 117 3.37 -3.73 6.27
CA GLU A 117 1.95 -3.47 6.02
C GLU A 117 1.72 -2.19 5.20
N ASN A 118 2.46 -1.13 5.51
CA ASN A 118 2.38 0.12 4.74
C ASN A 118 2.86 -0.06 3.29
N LEU A 119 3.93 -0.82 3.06
CA LEU A 119 4.42 -1.12 1.72
C LEU A 119 3.45 -2.00 0.95
N GLU A 120 2.86 -3.01 1.58
CA GLU A 120 1.85 -3.86 0.98
C GLU A 120 0.61 -3.04 0.58
N ARG A 121 0.15 -2.15 1.46
CA ARG A 121 -0.97 -1.23 1.16
C ARG A 121 -0.64 -0.31 -0.02
N LYS A 122 0.59 0.20 -0.10
CA LYS A 122 1.05 1.00 -1.25
C LYS A 122 1.09 0.15 -2.52
N GLY A 123 1.62 -1.07 -2.45
CA GLY A 123 1.63 -2.03 -3.56
C GLY A 123 0.24 -2.26 -4.15
N ARG A 124 -0.74 -2.57 -3.29
CA ARG A 124 -2.15 -2.74 -3.72
C ARG A 124 -2.72 -1.51 -4.43
N LYS A 125 -2.40 -0.30 -3.94
CA LYS A 125 -2.83 0.94 -4.62
C LYS A 125 -2.17 1.13 -5.97
N TYR A 126 -0.90 0.76 -6.12
CA TYR A 126 -0.23 0.77 -7.41
C TYR A 126 -0.83 -0.25 -8.38
N ASP A 127 -1.11 -1.46 -7.91
CA ASP A 127 -1.77 -2.49 -8.72
C ASP A 127 -3.15 -2.04 -9.20
N GLU A 128 -3.95 -1.44 -8.31
CA GLU A 128 -5.26 -0.87 -8.66
C GLU A 128 -5.13 0.27 -9.69
N ALA A 129 -4.18 1.18 -9.50
CA ALA A 129 -3.92 2.26 -10.46
C ALA A 129 -3.46 1.71 -11.82
N MET A 130 -2.64 0.66 -11.84
CA MET A 130 -2.19 0.00 -13.07
C MET A 130 -3.35 -0.69 -13.80
N LEU A 131 -4.28 -1.31 -13.07
CA LEU A 131 -5.50 -1.88 -13.66
C LEU A 131 -6.38 -0.79 -14.28
N GLN A 132 -6.58 0.33 -13.58
CA GLN A 132 -7.36 1.47 -14.10
C GLN A 132 -6.71 2.07 -15.35
N ILE A 133 -5.39 2.28 -15.35
CA ILE A 133 -4.64 2.77 -16.51
C ILE A 133 -4.75 1.78 -17.67
N GLY A 134 -4.60 0.47 -17.39
CA GLY A 134 -4.74 -0.58 -18.40
C GLY A 134 -6.12 -0.57 -19.06
N SER A 135 -7.19 -0.44 -18.26
CA SER A 135 -8.56 -0.32 -18.75
C SER A 135 -8.75 0.94 -19.60
N ALA A 136 -8.31 2.10 -19.12
CA ALA A 136 -8.42 3.36 -19.84
C ALA A 136 -7.66 3.33 -21.17
N LEU A 137 -6.49 2.68 -21.21
CA LEU A 137 -5.72 2.53 -22.44
C LEU A 137 -6.42 1.61 -23.45
N MET A 138 -7.05 0.53 -22.99
CA MET A 138 -7.86 -0.35 -23.85
C MET A 138 -9.05 0.40 -24.43
N GLU A 139 -9.81 1.12 -23.60
CA GLU A 139 -10.96 1.92 -24.02
C GLU A 139 -10.56 3.02 -25.00
N ALA A 140 -9.45 3.73 -24.71
CA ALA A 140 -8.92 4.75 -25.62
C ALA A 140 -8.51 4.16 -26.97
N ARG A 141 -7.92 2.95 -26.98
CA ARG A 141 -7.56 2.26 -28.23
C ARG A 141 -8.80 1.85 -29.01
N GLU A 142 -9.80 1.26 -28.36
CA GLU A 142 -11.06 0.88 -29.00
C GLU A 142 -11.76 2.09 -29.60
N SER A 143 -11.86 3.18 -28.84
CA SER A 143 -12.42 4.45 -29.32
C SER A 143 -11.64 5.01 -30.51
N ALA A 144 -10.30 4.97 -30.48
CA ALA A 144 -9.48 5.41 -31.61
C ALA A 144 -9.71 4.55 -32.86
N ASP A 145 -9.78 3.21 -32.71
CA ASP A 145 -10.05 2.28 -33.80
C ASP A 145 -11.44 2.55 -34.41
N ASP A 146 -12.44 2.86 -33.59
CA ASP A 146 -13.79 3.19 -34.06
C ASP A 146 -13.86 4.56 -34.76
N ILE A 147 -13.17 5.57 -34.24
CA ILE A 147 -13.01 6.87 -34.92
C ILE A 147 -12.36 6.68 -36.29
N ILE A 148 -11.32 5.84 -36.39
CA ILE A 148 -10.66 5.55 -37.66
C ILE A 148 -11.62 4.87 -38.64
N LYS A 149 -12.37 3.86 -38.19
CA LYS A 149 -13.37 3.18 -39.04
C LYS A 149 -14.44 4.16 -39.52
N GLU A 150 -14.97 5.00 -38.64
CA GLU A 150 -16.01 5.98 -38.97
C GLU A 150 -15.47 7.03 -39.96
N ALA A 151 -14.25 7.52 -39.75
CA ALA A 151 -13.59 8.45 -40.66
C ALA A 151 -13.36 7.82 -42.05
N GLN A 152 -12.93 6.56 -42.10
CA GLN A 152 -12.76 5.82 -43.36
C GLN A 152 -14.10 5.62 -44.08
N GLN A 153 -15.16 5.27 -43.34
CA GLN A 153 -16.50 5.12 -43.90
C GLN A 153 -17.02 6.43 -44.47
N LYS A 154 -16.92 7.53 -43.71
CA LYS A 154 -17.32 8.88 -44.15
C LYS A 154 -16.51 9.34 -45.37
N ALA A 155 -15.20 9.14 -45.37
CA ALA A 155 -14.35 9.45 -46.52
C ALA A 155 -14.75 8.64 -47.76
N GLY A 156 -15.07 7.34 -47.58
CA GLY A 156 -15.59 6.47 -48.63
C GLY A 156 -16.91 6.99 -49.21
N GLN A 157 -17.87 7.34 -48.34
CA GLN A 157 -19.16 7.93 -48.75
C GLN A 157 -18.96 9.23 -49.52
N ILE A 158 -18.19 10.18 -48.97
CA ILE A 158 -17.88 11.46 -49.64
C ILE A 158 -17.25 11.22 -51.01
N SER A 159 -16.30 10.27 -51.11
CA SER A 159 -15.66 9.97 -52.39
C SER A 159 -16.64 9.40 -53.42
N ALA A 160 -17.57 8.53 -53.00
CA ALA A 160 -18.61 7.98 -53.86
C ALA A 160 -19.60 9.06 -54.31
N ASP A 161 -20.09 9.88 -53.37
CA ASP A 161 -21.00 10.99 -53.63
C ASP A 161 -20.36 12.03 -54.57
N THR A 162 -19.06 12.30 -54.40
CA THR A 162 -18.30 13.21 -55.27
C THR A 162 -18.19 12.65 -56.68
N VAL A 163 -17.89 11.36 -56.85
CA VAL A 163 -17.83 10.71 -58.17
C VAL A 163 -19.20 10.72 -58.85
N GLU A 164 -20.26 10.46 -58.11
CA GLU A 164 -21.63 10.53 -58.63
C GLU A 164 -21.99 11.95 -59.06
N SER A 165 -21.69 12.95 -58.23
CA SER A 165 -21.91 14.37 -58.54
C SER A 165 -21.13 14.82 -59.78
N ILE A 166 -19.87 14.39 -59.94
CA ILE A 166 -19.06 14.67 -61.13
C ILE A 166 -19.68 14.03 -62.38
N ARG A 167 -20.22 12.81 -62.27
CA ARG A 167 -20.92 12.16 -63.40
C ARG A 167 -22.20 12.89 -63.77
N GLN A 168 -23.00 13.30 -62.78
CA GLN A 168 -24.21 14.09 -63.01
C GLN A 168 -23.87 15.42 -63.69
N LEU A 169 -22.90 16.17 -63.16
CA LEU A 169 -22.42 17.42 -63.76
C LEU A 169 -21.90 17.20 -65.19
N GLY A 170 -21.15 16.13 -65.44
CA GLY A 170 -20.67 15.77 -66.78
C GLY A 170 -21.82 15.52 -67.76
N SER A 171 -22.91 14.90 -67.30
CA SER A 171 -24.11 14.70 -68.11
C SER A 171 -24.84 16.01 -68.40
N GLU A 172 -24.98 16.90 -67.42
CA GLU A 172 -25.59 18.23 -67.57
C GLU A 172 -24.78 19.13 -68.52
N VAL A 173 -23.45 19.10 -68.44
CA VAL A 173 -22.58 19.83 -69.36
C VAL A 173 -22.74 19.28 -70.78
N SER A 174 -22.90 17.97 -70.94
CA SER A 174 -23.11 17.35 -72.25
C SER A 174 -24.47 17.72 -72.85
N THR A 175 -25.55 17.73 -72.06
CA THR A 175 -26.87 18.18 -72.51
C THR A 175 -26.83 19.66 -72.87
N PHE A 176 -26.26 20.51 -72.01
CA PHE A 176 -26.11 21.93 -72.29
C PHE A 176 -25.32 22.19 -73.59
N LYS A 177 -24.23 21.45 -73.83
CA LYS A 177 -23.47 21.55 -75.08
C LYS A 177 -24.32 21.19 -76.30
N SER A 178 -25.17 20.16 -76.19
CA SER A 178 -26.12 19.79 -77.24
C SER A 178 -27.16 20.88 -77.48
N ASP A 179 -27.68 21.48 -76.41
CA ASP A 179 -28.64 22.57 -76.49
C ASP A 179 -28.03 23.81 -77.16
N VAL A 180 -26.79 24.17 -76.80
CA VAL A 180 -26.03 25.26 -77.45
C VAL A 180 -25.78 24.96 -78.93
N ALA A 181 -25.44 23.72 -79.28
CA ALA A 181 -25.27 23.34 -80.69
C ALA A 181 -26.58 23.45 -81.47
N THR A 182 -27.70 23.04 -80.87
CA THR A 182 -29.04 23.14 -81.44
C THR A 182 -29.45 24.61 -81.62
N LEU A 183 -29.19 25.44 -80.61
CA LEU A 183 -29.43 26.88 -80.66
C LEU A 183 -28.60 27.55 -81.76
N ARG A 184 -27.33 27.16 -81.93
CA ARG A 184 -26.49 27.64 -83.04
C ARG A 184 -27.08 27.30 -84.42
N VAL A 185 -27.53 26.05 -84.61
CA VAL A 185 -28.17 25.63 -85.88
C VAL A 185 -29.45 26.42 -86.11
N THR A 186 -30.24 26.63 -85.06
CA THR A 186 -31.48 27.41 -85.13
C THR A 186 -31.20 28.88 -85.47
N LEU A 187 -30.19 29.50 -84.86
CA LEU A 187 -29.75 30.86 -85.19
C LEU A 187 -29.28 30.96 -86.64
N GLN A 188 -28.48 30.01 -87.13
CA GLN A 188 -28.07 29.97 -88.53
C GLN A 188 -29.26 29.89 -89.47
N PHE A 189 -30.22 29.01 -89.20
CA PHE A 189 -31.46 28.92 -89.98
C PHE A 189 -32.23 30.24 -89.98
N SER A 190 -32.38 30.87 -88.81
CA SER A 190 -33.07 32.18 -88.69
C SER A 190 -32.33 33.30 -89.43
N MET A 191 -30.99 33.30 -89.46
CA MET A 191 -30.18 34.26 -90.19
C MET A 191 -30.32 34.06 -91.71
N SER A 192 -30.31 32.81 -92.18
CA SER A 192 -30.57 32.51 -93.59
C SER A 192 -31.98 32.90 -94.01
N GLU A 193 -32.97 32.76 -93.11
CA GLU A 193 -34.33 33.24 -93.34
C GLU A 193 -34.39 34.77 -93.36
N LEU A 194 -33.63 35.45 -92.49
CA LEU A 194 -33.48 36.90 -92.52
C LEU A 194 -32.82 37.37 -93.83
N GLU A 195 -31.75 36.72 -94.27
CA GLU A 195 -31.09 36.98 -95.56
C GLU A 195 -32.07 36.83 -96.72
N ARG A 196 -32.86 35.75 -96.77
CA ARG A 196 -33.90 35.58 -97.79
C ARG A 196 -34.96 36.69 -97.75
N ARG A 197 -35.37 37.13 -96.56
CA ARG A 197 -36.32 38.24 -96.43
C ARG A 197 -35.70 39.57 -96.88
N LEU A 198 -34.43 39.80 -96.60
CA LEU A 198 -33.71 40.98 -97.09
C LEU A 198 -33.56 40.93 -98.62
N ASP A 199 -33.22 39.78 -99.22
CA ASP A 199 -33.19 39.61 -100.68
C ASP A 199 -34.59 39.80 -101.30
N ALA A 200 -35.64 39.35 -100.62
CA ALA A 200 -37.02 39.59 -101.05
C ALA A 200 -37.40 41.07 -100.98
N ILE A 201 -36.91 41.80 -99.97
CA ILE A 201 -37.08 43.25 -99.86
C ILE A 201 -36.26 43.96 -100.95
N ASP A 202 -35.00 43.59 -101.18
CA ASP A 202 -34.15 44.19 -102.21
C ASP A 202 -34.71 43.94 -103.61
N SER A 203 -35.19 42.73 -103.91
CA SER A 203 -35.90 42.46 -105.17
C SER A 203 -37.23 43.21 -105.26
N SER A 204 -37.93 43.41 -104.14
CA SER A 204 -39.09 44.31 -104.10
C SER A 204 -38.71 45.77 -104.34
N ILE A 205 -37.55 46.22 -103.88
CA ILE A 205 -37.02 47.58 -104.12
C ILE A 205 -36.58 47.72 -105.57
N ASP A 206 -35.90 46.73 -106.15
CA ASP A 206 -35.48 46.73 -107.56
C ASP A 206 -36.68 46.72 -108.50
N THR A 207 -37.73 45.94 -108.18
CA THR A 207 -38.99 45.98 -108.93
C THR A 207 -39.71 47.32 -108.78
N LEU A 208 -39.63 47.96 -107.61
CA LEU A 208 -40.13 49.32 -107.40
C LEU A 208 -39.30 50.36 -108.18
N ASP A 209 -37.98 50.26 -108.20
CA ASP A 209 -37.09 51.18 -108.94
C ASP A 209 -37.25 51.00 -110.46
N ALA A 210 -37.51 49.77 -110.92
CA ALA A 210 -37.90 49.47 -112.29
C ALA A 210 -39.29 50.04 -112.65
N ALA A 211 -40.25 49.99 -111.72
CA ALA A 211 -41.57 50.60 -111.90
C ALA A 211 -41.50 52.14 -111.90
N VAL A 212 -40.64 52.74 -111.07
CA VAL A 212 -40.42 54.20 -111.00
C VAL A 212 -39.69 54.73 -112.24
N ARG A 213 -38.81 53.94 -112.87
CA ARG A 213 -38.19 54.29 -114.17
C ARG A 213 -39.14 54.12 -115.37
N GLY A 214 -40.29 53.48 -115.20
CA GLY A 214 -41.23 53.14 -116.27
C GLY A 214 -42.50 53.99 -116.37
N VAL A 215 -42.69 55.02 -115.52
CA VAL A 215 -43.97 55.75 -115.48
C VAL A 215 -43.78 57.27 -115.56
N GLU A 216 -43.97 57.79 -116.78
CA GLU A 216 -44.39 59.17 -117.02
C GLU A 216 -45.84 59.38 -116.55
N PHE A 217 -46.04 60.54 -115.94
CA PHE A 217 -47.22 60.98 -115.22
C PHE A 217 -48.41 61.29 -116.16
N ARG A 218 -49.62 60.82 -115.84
CA ARG A 218 -50.87 61.61 -115.88
C ARG A 218 -52.12 60.81 -115.50
N GLY A 219 -52.93 61.39 -114.60
CA GLY A 219 -54.38 61.17 -114.59
C GLY A 219 -55.00 60.87 -113.23
N GLU A 220 -55.49 61.92 -112.58
CA GLU A 220 -56.59 62.02 -111.58
C GLU A 220 -57.83 61.09 -111.81
N PRO A 221 -58.91 61.11 -110.97
CA PRO A 221 -59.09 61.46 -109.54
C PRO A 221 -60.03 60.48 -108.76
N VAL A 222 -60.39 60.85 -107.50
CA VAL A 222 -61.71 60.70 -106.81
C VAL A 222 -61.79 59.80 -105.54
N VAL A 223 -61.84 60.50 -104.39
CA VAL A 223 -62.81 60.48 -103.24
C VAL A 223 -63.22 59.14 -102.55
N GLN A 224 -62.86 59.04 -101.25
CA GLN A 224 -63.63 58.71 -100.00
C GLN A 224 -64.98 57.94 -100.11
N PRO A 225 -65.42 57.11 -99.13
CA PRO A 225 -65.53 57.52 -97.71
C PRO A 225 -65.43 56.45 -96.58
N ASP A 226 -65.07 56.95 -95.40
CA ASP A 226 -65.68 56.80 -94.06
C ASP A 226 -65.91 55.42 -93.35
N ILE A 227 -65.87 55.55 -92.02
CA ILE A 227 -66.44 54.80 -90.89
C ILE A 227 -65.78 53.54 -90.26
N SER A 228 -65.64 53.65 -88.92
CA SER A 228 -65.82 52.65 -87.83
C SER A 228 -64.77 51.54 -87.69
N SER A 229 -63.96 51.47 -86.64
CA SER A 229 -64.20 51.27 -85.18
C SER A 229 -64.02 49.80 -84.76
N GLU A 230 -63.38 49.63 -83.60
CA GLU A 230 -63.27 48.40 -82.78
C GLU A 230 -62.33 47.32 -83.37
N GLU A 231 -61.49 46.61 -82.62
CA GLU A 231 -61.21 46.52 -81.20
C GLU A 231 -59.90 45.73 -81.03
N GLU A 232 -59.28 45.89 -79.86
CA GLU A 232 -58.63 44.80 -79.12
C GLU A 232 -57.39 44.10 -79.74
N THR A 233 -56.20 44.51 -79.29
CA THR A 233 -55.18 43.53 -78.86
C THR A 233 -54.28 44.15 -77.79
N ALA A 234 -54.30 43.53 -76.61
CA ALA A 234 -53.25 43.64 -75.61
C ALA A 234 -51.89 43.19 -76.18
N PRO A 235 -50.79 43.72 -75.64
CA PRO A 235 -49.68 42.82 -75.36
C PRO A 235 -49.17 42.94 -73.92
N ALA A 236 -48.64 41.82 -73.47
CA ALA A 236 -48.06 41.56 -72.18
C ALA A 236 -46.69 42.24 -71.99
N GLN A 237 -46.48 42.69 -70.75
CA GLN A 237 -45.30 42.49 -69.88
C GLN A 237 -43.90 42.93 -70.36
N GLU A 238 -43.42 43.98 -69.69
CA GLU A 238 -42.05 44.24 -69.20
C GLU A 238 -42.15 45.60 -68.45
N GLU A 239 -41.65 45.94 -67.24
CA GLU A 239 -40.57 45.48 -66.35
C GLU A 239 -40.96 45.77 -64.87
N GLN A 240 -40.09 45.31 -63.95
CA GLN A 240 -40.00 45.32 -62.47
C GLN A 240 -40.25 46.70 -61.78
N PRO A 241 -40.14 46.93 -60.43
CA PRO A 241 -39.77 46.09 -59.27
C PRO A 241 -40.64 46.34 -57.99
N GLN A 242 -40.15 45.94 -56.80
CA GLN A 242 -40.65 46.14 -55.41
C GLN A 242 -41.45 44.92 -54.90
N GLN A 243 -41.23 44.39 -53.69
CA GLN A 243 -41.10 45.10 -52.42
C GLN A 243 -40.43 44.22 -51.33
N GLU A 244 -39.65 44.88 -50.48
CA GLU A 244 -39.26 44.42 -49.15
C GLU A 244 -40.47 44.41 -48.21
N ASP A 245 -40.55 43.38 -47.38
CA ASP A 245 -41.19 43.30 -46.05
C ASP A 245 -41.24 41.80 -45.72
N GLU A 246 -41.09 41.30 -44.50
CA GLU A 246 -40.56 41.77 -43.24
C GLU A 246 -40.56 40.51 -42.34
N ALA A 247 -40.05 40.65 -41.12
CA ALA A 247 -40.42 39.87 -39.94
C ALA A 247 -39.79 38.48 -39.71
N GLU A 248 -38.94 38.51 -38.67
CA GLU A 248 -39.02 37.64 -37.48
C GLU A 248 -38.51 36.19 -37.65
N GLU A 249 -37.73 35.60 -36.74
CA GLU A 249 -37.72 35.78 -35.30
C GLU A 249 -36.44 35.11 -34.75
N MET A 250 -35.65 35.84 -33.95
CA MET A 250 -34.74 35.22 -32.98
C MET A 250 -35.34 35.45 -31.59
N PRO A 251 -35.40 34.43 -30.72
CA PRO A 251 -35.37 34.67 -29.30
C PRO A 251 -33.97 34.40 -28.75
N LYS A 252 -33.32 35.47 -28.28
CA LYS A 252 -32.35 35.40 -27.19
C LYS A 252 -33.11 35.20 -25.87
N LYS A 253 -32.65 34.26 -25.03
CA LYS A 253 -32.77 34.29 -23.56
C LYS A 253 -31.39 33.95 -23.01
N GLU A 254 -30.69 34.91 -22.40
CA GLU A 254 -30.72 35.27 -20.95
C GLU A 254 -30.13 34.14 -20.10
N ARG A 255 -28.86 34.31 -19.70
CA ARG A 255 -28.40 34.82 -18.39
C ARG A 255 -28.58 33.76 -17.28
N GLU A 256 -27.47 33.31 -16.70
CA GLU A 256 -27.01 33.73 -15.37
C GLU A 256 -25.92 32.82 -14.79
N GLN A 257 -24.88 33.48 -14.27
CA GLN A 257 -24.17 33.23 -13.02
C GLN A 257 -23.44 31.89 -12.79
N GLY A 258 -22.17 32.00 -12.34
CA GLY A 258 -21.68 31.08 -11.32
C GLY A 258 -20.21 30.67 -11.39
N ALA A 259 -19.38 31.41 -10.64
CA ALA A 259 -18.31 30.89 -9.79
C ALA A 259 -16.96 30.42 -10.39
N LYS A 260 -15.92 30.84 -9.65
CA LYS A 260 -14.48 30.58 -9.76
C LYS A 260 -14.15 29.08 -9.72
N PRO A 261 -12.91 28.71 -10.08
CA PRO A 261 -11.97 28.28 -9.02
C PRO A 261 -10.59 28.95 -9.21
N ALA A 262 -9.97 29.54 -8.18
CA ALA A 262 -9.42 28.93 -6.96
C ALA A 262 -8.21 28.02 -7.23
N ASN A 263 -7.04 28.65 -7.04
CA ASN A 263 -5.81 28.12 -6.47
C ASN A 263 -5.08 26.98 -7.18
N PHE A 264 -4.02 27.38 -7.88
CA PHE A 264 -2.74 26.67 -7.83
C PHE A 264 -2.28 26.61 -6.35
N PHE A 265 -2.23 25.42 -5.78
CA PHE A 265 -1.52 25.13 -4.54
C PHE A 265 -0.28 24.29 -4.84
N TRP A 266 0.76 24.59 -4.08
CA TRP A 266 2.03 23.87 -3.91
C TRP A 266 1.85 22.42 -3.50
#